data_AF-A0A2J9E9U1-F1
#
_entry.id   AF-A0A2J9E9U1-F1
#
_cell.length_a   1.000
_cell.length_b   1.000
_cell.length_c   1.000
_cell.angle_alpha   90.00
_cell.angle_beta   90.00
_cell.angle_gamma   90.00
#
_symmetry.space_group_name_H-M   'P 1'
#
loop_
_entity.id
_entity.type
_entity.pdbx_description
1 polymer ?
#
loop_
_entity_poly.entity_id
_entity_poly.type
_entity_poly.pdbx_seq_one_letter_code
_entity_poly.pdbx_strand_id
1 'polypeptide(L)'
;MSLKRKELPRYQGKESQVLALKIKEVRQAVDGTGVIVPDDDFYPEFEVSHEYMSLNQPKKGGYYVETIDGQPFYLEGKDFDKQYSLMK
;
A
#
# COMPACT_ATOMS: atom_id res chain seq x y z
N MET A 1 14.85 -4.30 -8.58
CA MET A 1 15.29 -3.53 -7.39
C MET A 1 14.23 -3.72 -6.32
N SER A 2 14.61 -4.10 -5.10
CA SER A 2 13.65 -4.35 -4.01
C SER A 2 13.23 -3.04 -3.35
N LEU A 3 11.93 -2.83 -3.15
CA LEU A 3 11.41 -1.71 -2.34
C LEU A 3 12.00 -1.79 -0.93
N LYS A 4 12.80 -0.81 -0.53
CA LYS A 4 13.28 -0.74 0.86
C LYS A 4 12.23 -0.05 1.70
N ARG A 5 11.69 -0.77 2.69
CA ARG A 5 10.75 -0.24 3.70
C ARG A 5 11.17 1.09 4.33
N LYS A 6 12.47 1.34 4.42
CA LYS A 6 13.03 2.59 4.98
C LYS A 6 12.76 3.83 4.11
N GLU A 7 12.49 3.66 2.82
CA GLU A 7 12.28 4.74 1.86
C GLU A 7 10.79 5.01 1.62
N LEU A 8 9.89 4.17 2.18
CA LEU A 8 8.45 4.36 2.06
C LEU A 8 7.97 5.52 2.93
N PRO A 9 6.92 6.25 2.50
CA PRO A 9 6.37 7.34 3.27
C PRO A 9 5.75 6.78 4.56
N ARG A 10 6.12 7.39 5.69
CA ARG A 10 5.62 7.03 7.01
C ARG A 10 4.40 7.86 7.33
N TYR A 11 3.39 7.21 7.87
CA TYR A 11 2.17 7.84 8.33
C TYR A 11 1.94 7.53 9.80
N GLN A 12 1.51 8.55 10.53
CA GLN A 12 1.12 8.44 11.92
C GLN A 12 -0.38 8.26 11.99
N GLY A 13 -0.80 7.07 12.42
CA GLY A 13 -2.17 6.84 12.84
C GLY A 13 -2.41 7.32 14.26
N LYS A 14 -3.65 7.20 14.73
CA LYS A 14 -4.01 7.52 16.12
C LYS A 14 -3.31 6.63 17.15
N GLU A 15 -3.10 5.36 16.81
CA GLU A 15 -2.57 4.34 17.74
C GLU A 15 -1.20 3.82 17.32
N SER A 16 -0.92 3.77 16.01
CA SER A 16 0.31 3.16 15.47
C SER A 16 0.83 3.91 14.25
N GLN A 17 2.14 3.78 14.01
CA GLN A 17 2.77 4.22 12.77
C GLN A 17 2.67 3.12 11.72
N VAL A 18 2.52 3.52 10.46
CA VAL A 18 2.46 2.62 9.31
C VAL A 18 3.24 3.22 8.14
N LEU A 19 3.63 2.38 7.21
CA LEU A 19 4.16 2.78 5.91
C LEU A 19 3.00 2.68 4.93
N ALA A 20 2.80 3.68 4.06
CA ALA A 20 1.74 3.57 3.07
C ALA A 20 2.15 4.13 1.72
N LEU A 21 1.62 3.53 0.66
CA LEU A 21 1.76 3.97 -0.72
C LEU A 21 0.39 4.14 -1.34
N LYS A 22 0.17 5.31 -1.94
CA LYS A 22 -1.04 5.54 -2.70
C LYS A 22 -0.99 4.73 -4.00
N ILE A 23 -2.11 4.10 -4.33
CA ILE A 23 -2.22 3.19 -5.47
C ILE A 23 -2.77 3.95 -6.68
N LYS A 24 -1.98 4.04 -7.75
CA LYS A 24 -2.37 4.60 -9.05
C LYS A 24 -3.21 3.63 -9.85
N GLU A 25 -2.77 2.37 -9.87
CA GLU A 25 -3.34 1.30 -10.67
C GLU A 25 -3.05 -0.04 -9.99
N VAL A 26 -3.97 -0.99 -10.15
CA VAL A 26 -3.81 -2.37 -9.73
C VAL A 26 -4.01 -3.23 -10.96
N ARG A 27 -3.03 -4.08 -11.28
CA ARG A 27 -3.13 -5.04 -12.39
C ARG A 27 -3.24 -6.43 -11.80
N GLN A 28 -4.35 -7.11 -12.05
CA GLN A 28 -4.50 -8.50 -11.62
C GLN A 28 -3.89 -9.43 -12.66
N ALA A 29 -3.03 -10.34 -12.23
CA ALA A 29 -2.43 -11.36 -13.08
C ALA A 29 -3.34 -12.60 -13.17
N VAL A 30 -3.12 -13.42 -14.19
CA VAL A 30 -3.96 -14.60 -14.49
C VAL A 30 -3.81 -15.69 -13.41
N ASP A 31 -2.63 -15.76 -12.79
CA ASP A 31 -2.29 -16.64 -11.67
C ASP A 31 -2.89 -16.19 -10.32
N GLY A 32 -3.59 -15.05 -10.29
CA GLY A 32 -4.28 -14.52 -9.11
C GLY A 32 -3.46 -13.54 -8.30
N THR A 33 -2.15 -13.40 -8.54
CA THR A 33 -1.36 -12.30 -7.96
C THR A 33 -1.83 -10.94 -8.49
N GLY A 34 -1.40 -9.87 -7.84
CA GLY A 34 -1.64 -8.51 -8.28
C GLY A 34 -0.36 -7.73 -8.37
N VAL A 35 -0.28 -6.78 -9.30
CA VAL A 35 0.79 -5.80 -9.37
C VAL A 35 0.21 -4.45 -8.94
N ILE A 36 0.77 -3.88 -7.89
CA ILE A 36 0.43 -2.56 -7.39
C ILE A 36 1.36 -1.55 -8.05
N VAL A 37 0.76 -0.56 -8.70
CA VAL A 37 1.47 0.59 -9.29
C VAL A 37 1.26 1.79 -8.37
N PRO A 38 2.32 2.30 -7.70
CA PRO A 38 2.24 3.49 -6.87
C PRO A 38 1.87 4.76 -7.66
N ASP A 39 1.22 5.72 -7.00
CA ASP A 39 0.88 7.05 -7.56
C ASP A 39 2.14 7.89 -7.81
N ASP A 40 3.13 7.72 -6.94
CA ASP A 40 4.40 8.42 -6.99
C ASP A 40 5.43 7.60 -7.79
N ASP A 41 5.87 8.16 -8.94
CA ASP A 41 6.80 7.52 -9.87
C ASP A 41 8.21 7.30 -9.26
N PHE A 42 8.48 7.81 -8.05
CA PHE A 42 9.67 7.48 -7.28
C PHE A 42 9.69 6.00 -6.84
N TYR A 43 8.52 5.39 -6.65
CA TYR A 43 8.42 3.99 -6.21
C TYR A 43 8.12 3.06 -7.39
N PRO A 44 8.91 1.98 -7.60
CA PRO A 44 8.62 1.00 -8.65
C PRO A 44 7.33 0.22 -8.34
N GLU A 45 6.69 -0.27 -9.40
CA GLU A 45 5.60 -1.25 -9.27
C GLU A 45 6.09 -2.55 -8.61
N PHE A 46 5.21 -3.17 -7.84
CA PHE A 46 5.53 -4.38 -7.08
C PHE A 46 4.40 -5.39 -7.08
N GLU A 47 4.77 -6.66 -7.06
CA GLU A 47 3.83 -7.76 -7.01
C GLU A 47 3.38 -8.02 -5.56
N VAL A 48 2.10 -8.34 -5.41
CA VAL A 48 1.44 -8.77 -4.18
C VAL A 48 0.83 -10.15 -4.39
N SER A 49 0.89 -10.96 -3.34
CA SER A 49 0.36 -12.32 -3.36
C SER A 49 -1.14 -12.37 -3.65
N HIS A 50 -1.60 -13.49 -4.21
CA HIS A 50 -3.04 -13.74 -4.42
C HIS A 50 -3.86 -13.60 -3.13
N GLU A 51 -3.34 -14.06 -1.99
CA GLU A 51 -4.00 -13.90 -0.68
C GLU A 51 -4.24 -12.42 -0.35
N TYR A 52 -3.25 -11.55 -0.59
CA TYR A 52 -3.42 -10.11 -0.38
C TYR A 52 -4.53 -9.58 -1.29
N MET A 53 -4.51 -9.94 -2.57
CA MET A 53 -5.53 -9.52 -3.54
C MET A 53 -6.95 -9.98 -3.13
N SER A 54 -7.11 -11.22 -2.70
CA SER A 54 -8.42 -11.76 -2.28
C SER A 54 -8.93 -11.13 -0.98
N LEU A 55 -8.06 -10.94 0.01
CA LEU A 55 -8.44 -10.40 1.32
C LEU A 55 -8.69 -8.89 1.27
N ASN A 56 -7.82 -8.16 0.57
CA ASN A 56 -7.79 -6.71 0.60
C ASN A 56 -8.49 -6.05 -0.59
N GLN A 57 -8.60 -6.76 -1.72
CA GLN A 57 -9.20 -6.27 -2.97
C GLN A 57 -8.79 -4.81 -3.28
N PRO A 58 -7.48 -4.55 -3.40
CA PRO A 58 -6.97 -3.20 -3.55
C PRO A 58 -7.51 -2.54 -4.82
N LYS A 59 -7.79 -1.24 -4.73
CA LYS A 59 -8.32 -0.44 -5.84
C LYS A 59 -7.51 0.83 -6.04
N LYS A 60 -7.58 1.34 -7.28
CA LYS A 60 -7.07 2.67 -7.65
C LYS A 60 -7.63 3.74 -6.71
N GLY A 61 -6.75 4.62 -6.23
CA GLY A 61 -7.08 5.70 -5.31
C GLY A 61 -7.10 5.30 -3.83
N GLY A 62 -6.93 4.02 -3.52
CA GLY A 62 -6.66 3.55 -2.17
C GLY A 62 -5.17 3.59 -1.81
N TYR A 63 -4.84 3.05 -0.64
CA TYR A 63 -3.48 2.95 -0.12
C TYR A 63 -3.13 1.51 0.18
N TYR A 64 -1.96 1.09 -0.28
CA TYR A 64 -1.27 -0.08 0.22
C TYR A 64 -0.60 0.33 1.53
N VAL A 65 -0.96 -0.31 2.62
CA VAL A 65 -0.46 0.03 3.96
C VAL A 65 0.30 -1.16 4.52
N GLU A 66 1.47 -0.93 5.11
CA GLU A 66 2.27 -1.93 5.79
C GLU A 66 2.52 -1.47 7.24
N THR A 67 2.24 -2.34 8.21
CA THR A 67 2.62 -2.07 9.61
C THR A 67 4.15 -2.05 9.75
N ILE A 68 4.67 -1.46 10.81
CA ILE A 68 6.11 -1.48 11.09
C ILE A 68 6.64 -2.92 11.27
N ASP A 69 5.77 -3.83 11.73
CA ASP A 69 6.03 -5.27 11.85
C ASP A 69 6.08 -5.99 10.49
N GLY A 70 5.72 -5.30 9.40
CA GLY A 70 5.78 -5.83 8.03
C GLY A 70 4.54 -6.59 7.60
N GLN A 71 3.39 -6.32 8.21
CA GLN A 71 2.11 -6.91 7.80
C GLN A 71 1.38 -5.94 6.86
N PRO A 72 1.16 -6.31 5.58
CA PRO A 72 0.47 -5.45 4.64
C PRO A 72 -1.06 -5.62 4.67
N PHE A 73 -1.77 -4.52 4.48
CA PHE A 73 -3.22 -4.44 4.33
C PHE A 73 -3.60 -3.30 3.38
N TYR A 74 -4.87 -3.19 3.02
CA TYR A 74 -5.40 -2.13 2.17
C TYR A 74 -6.34 -1.22 2.96
N LEU A 75 -6.28 0.07 2.64
CA LEU A 75 -7.30 1.03 3.06
C LEU A 75 -7.75 1.86 1.87
N GLU A 76 -9.06 2.15 1.82
CA GLU A 76 -9.57 3.13 0.87
C GLU A 76 -9.01 4.52 1.18
N GLY A 77 -8.79 5.33 0.14
CA GLY A 77 -8.14 6.64 0.29
C GLY A 77 -8.86 7.56 1.27
N LYS A 78 -10.19 7.49 1.33
CA LYS A 78 -11.01 8.28 2.26
C LYS A 78 -10.86 7.83 3.71
N ASP A 79 -10.75 6.53 3.95
CA ASP A 79 -10.60 5.96 5.30
C ASP A 79 -9.17 6.11 5.80
N PHE A 80 -8.20 6.02 4.90
CA PHE A 80 -6.80 6.24 5.20
C PHE A 80 -6.55 7.70 5.64
N ASP A 81 -6.98 8.68 4.84
CA ASP A 81 -6.76 10.11 5.10
C ASP A 81 -7.40 10.60 6.41
N LYS A 82 -8.49 9.94 6.85
CA LYS A 82 -9.14 10.22 8.14
C LYS A 82 -8.40 9.66 9.35
N GLN A 83 -7.69 8.55 9.16
CA GLN A 83 -7.08 7.78 10.26
C GLN A 83 -5.58 8.04 10.39
N TYR A 84 -4.94 8.38 9.28
CA TYR A 84 -3.49 8.48 9.15
C TYR A 84 -3.11 9.84 8.59
N SER A 85 -2.06 10.42 9.16
CA SER A 85 -1.48 11.67 8.69
C SER A 85 -0.04 11.44 8.27
N LEU A 86 0.37 12.00 7.12
CA LEU A 86 1.73 11.88 6.62
C LEU A 86 2.72 12.48 7.63
N MET A 87 3.70 11.69 8.06
CA MET A 87 4.79 12.17 8.88
C MET A 87 5.82 12.82 7.95
N LYS A 88 6.12 14.09 8.19
CA LYS A 88 7.20 14.83 7.52
C LYS A 88 8.55 14.57 8.17
#